data_AF-A0A844Z1P2-F1
#
_entry.id   AF-A0A844Z1P2-F1
#
_cell.length_a   1.000
_cell.length_b   1.000
_cell.length_c   1.000
_cell.angle_alpha   90.00
_cell.angle_beta   90.00
_cell.angle_gamma   90.00
#
_symmetry.space_group_name_H-M   'P 1'
#
loop_
_entity.id
_entity.type
_entity.pdbx_description
1 polymer ?
#
loop_
_entity_poly.entity_id
_entity_poly.type
_entity_poly.pdbx_seq_one_letter_code
_entity_poly.pdbx_strand_id
1 'polypeptide(L)'
;MKKLLTIAAAVGVMTLSTQAQAGAAAVCIEKDTNSAGNSYDMEYFMRWGKSPNVDGFTALRAAKRDHKRNYPSSTPYCRHTGTEKFKDGGYYVLIKSGREKDSAGAHMNKWALGFGIDRTQAIIDAKKEMRRRDSLWVERTHGYEIDDEDEI
;
A
#
# COMPACT_ATOMS: atom_id res chain seq x y z
N MET A 1 -42.59 58.83 -15.25
CA MET A 1 -42.35 57.41 -14.93
C MET A 1 -40.86 57.14 -15.10
N LYS A 2 -40.13 56.88 -14.00
CA LYS A 2 -38.70 56.55 -14.01
C LYS A 2 -38.50 55.36 -13.08
N LYS A 3 -37.47 54.55 -13.39
CA LYS A 3 -36.80 53.47 -12.63
C LYS A 3 -36.98 52.10 -13.27
N LEU A 4 -35.97 51.23 -13.40
CA LEU A 4 -34.50 51.30 -13.34
C LEU A 4 -34.10 49.91 -13.88
N LEU A 5 -33.23 49.83 -14.90
CA LEU A 5 -32.66 48.56 -15.36
C LEU A 5 -31.75 48.01 -14.26
N THR A 6 -31.97 46.76 -13.87
CA THR A 6 -31.02 46.04 -12.99
C THR A 6 -30.40 44.91 -13.80
N ILE A 7 -29.14 45.10 -14.20
CA ILE A 7 -28.28 44.05 -14.74
C ILE A 7 -27.59 43.41 -13.54
N ALA A 8 -27.93 42.16 -13.24
CA ALA A 8 -27.21 41.37 -12.23
C ALA A 8 -26.19 40.47 -12.95
N ALA A 9 -24.92 40.85 -12.87
CA ALA A 9 -23.81 40.00 -13.27
C ALA A 9 -23.52 39.00 -12.14
N ALA A 10 -23.93 37.74 -12.33
CA ALA A 10 -23.57 36.65 -11.43
C ALA A 10 -22.21 36.08 -11.84
N VAL A 11 -21.14 36.52 -11.19
CA VAL A 11 -19.84 35.83 -11.25
C VAL A 11 -19.87 34.73 -10.19
N GLY A 12 -20.28 33.53 -10.59
CA GLY A 12 -20.17 32.33 -9.76
C GLY A 12 -18.78 31.72 -9.92
N VAL A 13 -17.85 32.06 -9.03
CA VAL A 13 -16.58 31.31 -8.90
C VAL A 13 -16.93 29.96 -8.30
N MET A 14 -16.99 28.92 -9.13
CA MET A 14 -17.05 27.54 -8.68
C MET A 14 -15.67 27.14 -8.14
N THR A 15 -15.45 27.35 -6.84
CA THR A 15 -14.36 26.69 -6.13
C THR A 15 -14.76 25.22 -5.95
N LEU A 16 -14.35 24.37 -6.89
CA LEU A 16 -14.31 22.93 -6.69
C LEU A 16 -13.32 22.66 -5.54
N SER A 17 -13.85 22.57 -4.33
CA SER A 17 -13.13 22.02 -3.19
C SER A 17 -13.02 20.52 -3.41
N THR A 18 -11.97 20.10 -4.10
CA THR A 18 -11.55 18.70 -4.09
C THR A 18 -11.27 18.34 -2.63
N GLN A 19 -12.19 17.59 -2.02
CA GLN A 19 -11.95 17.03 -0.70
C GLN A 19 -10.69 16.17 -0.80
N ALA A 20 -9.63 16.60 -0.13
CA ALA A 20 -8.46 15.79 0.13
C ALA A 20 -8.92 14.49 0.81
N GLN A 21 -8.89 13.39 0.06
CA GLN A 21 -9.21 12.07 0.58
C GLN A 21 -7.94 11.56 1.24
N ALA A 22 -7.97 11.39 2.57
CA ALA A 22 -6.87 10.77 3.26
C ALA A 22 -6.78 9.30 2.83
N GLY A 23 -5.63 8.94 2.28
CA GLY A 23 -5.38 7.62 1.75
C GLY A 23 -4.66 6.71 2.72
N ALA A 24 -5.18 5.49 2.88
CA ALA A 24 -4.55 4.46 3.71
C ALA A 24 -4.37 3.16 2.96
N ALA A 25 -3.22 2.52 3.16
CA ALA A 25 -2.96 1.14 2.77
C ALA A 25 -2.26 0.39 3.89
N ALA A 26 -2.59 -0.89 4.03
CA ALA A 26 -1.91 -1.81 4.91
C ALA A 26 -1.90 -3.22 4.29
N VAL A 27 -0.82 -3.94 4.56
CA VAL A 27 -0.69 -5.36 4.25
C VAL A 27 -0.30 -6.13 5.50
N CYS A 28 -0.87 -7.33 5.66
CA CYS A 28 -0.39 -8.34 6.59
C CYS A 28 -0.10 -9.63 5.81
N ILE A 29 1.07 -10.20 6.04
CA ILE A 29 1.65 -11.27 5.24
C ILE A 29 1.88 -12.47 6.14
N GLU A 30 1.28 -13.59 5.75
CA GLU A 30 1.55 -14.88 6.36
C GLU A 30 2.91 -15.38 5.90
N LYS A 31 3.68 -15.89 6.87
CA LYS A 31 5.02 -16.40 6.64
C LYS A 31 5.09 -17.84 7.08
N ASP A 32 5.90 -18.60 6.38
CA ASP A 32 6.27 -19.96 6.77
C ASP A 32 7.76 -20.15 6.56
N THR A 33 8.26 -21.33 6.92
CA THR A 33 9.67 -21.69 6.89
C THR A 33 9.88 -22.79 5.86
N ASN A 34 10.77 -22.54 4.91
CA ASN A 34 11.10 -23.54 3.89
C ASN A 34 11.99 -24.66 4.47
N SER A 35 12.28 -25.69 3.67
CA SER A 35 13.10 -26.84 4.09
C SER A 35 14.54 -26.48 4.51
N ALA A 36 15.03 -25.30 4.13
CA ALA A 36 16.35 -24.79 4.51
C ALA A 36 16.32 -23.90 5.76
N GLY A 37 15.16 -23.77 6.43
CA GLY A 37 15.02 -22.95 7.63
C GLY A 37 14.81 -21.45 7.35
N ASN A 38 14.64 -21.05 6.10
CA ASN A 38 14.45 -19.65 5.72
C ASN A 38 12.97 -19.29 5.68
N SER A 39 12.62 -18.10 6.18
CA SER A 39 11.25 -17.61 6.10
C SER A 39 10.92 -17.20 4.67
N TYR A 40 9.80 -17.68 4.14
CA TYR A 40 9.18 -17.23 2.89
C TYR A 40 7.75 -16.72 3.18
N ASP A 41 7.17 -16.04 2.20
CA ASP A 41 5.80 -15.53 2.30
C ASP A 41 4.82 -16.47 1.59
N MET A 42 3.73 -16.82 2.26
CA MET A 42 2.69 -17.72 1.73
C MET A 42 1.55 -16.96 1.07
N GLU A 43 0.99 -15.98 1.78
CA GLU A 43 -0.21 -15.24 1.39
C GLU A 43 -0.15 -13.84 2.00
N TYR A 44 -0.83 -12.87 1.39
CA TYR A 44 -1.01 -11.54 1.94
C TYR A 44 -2.49 -11.14 2.03
N PHE A 45 -2.77 -10.27 2.99
CA PHE A 45 -4.07 -9.70 3.28
C PHE A 45 -3.94 -8.18 3.20
N MET A 46 -4.48 -7.60 2.15
CA MET A 46 -4.34 -6.18 1.86
C MET A 46 -5.64 -5.43 2.11
N ARG A 47 -5.53 -4.23 2.67
CA ARG A 47 -6.64 -3.30 2.86
C ARG A 47 -6.19 -1.90 2.51
N TRP A 48 -6.99 -1.25 1.69
CA TRP A 48 -6.78 0.13 1.27
C TRP A 48 -8.12 0.84 1.11
N GLY A 49 -8.07 2.17 0.99
CA GLY A 49 -9.23 2.94 0.58
C GLY A 49 -9.05 4.44 0.74
N LYS A 50 -9.76 5.17 -0.12
CA LYS A 50 -9.92 6.62 -0.12
C LYS A 50 -11.05 7.01 0.84
N SER A 51 -10.72 7.40 2.06
CA SER A 51 -11.72 7.99 2.96
C SER A 51 -11.02 8.91 3.95
N PRO A 52 -11.50 10.17 4.12
CA PRO A 52 -10.89 11.11 5.06
C PRO A 52 -10.85 10.62 6.51
N ASN A 53 -11.61 9.57 6.85
CA ASN A 53 -11.68 8.99 8.19
C ASN A 53 -10.93 7.65 8.33
N VAL A 54 -10.29 7.14 7.26
CA VAL A 54 -9.56 5.87 7.30
C VAL A 54 -8.07 6.14 7.30
N ASP A 55 -7.44 5.93 8.45
CA ASP A 55 -5.99 5.98 8.59
C ASP A 55 -5.34 4.61 8.35
N GLY A 56 -4.00 4.58 8.24
CA GLY A 56 -3.25 3.34 8.06
C GLY A 56 -3.44 2.35 9.22
N PHE A 57 -3.83 2.77 10.42
CA PHE A 57 -4.13 1.86 11.53
C PHE A 57 -5.47 1.16 11.36
N THR A 58 -6.46 1.84 10.81
CA THR A 58 -7.77 1.27 10.48
C THR A 58 -7.63 0.23 9.38
N ALA A 59 -6.88 0.56 8.32
CA ALA A 59 -6.50 -0.40 7.28
C ALA A 59 -5.74 -1.60 7.88
N LEU A 60 -4.76 -1.36 8.77
CA LEU A 60 -4.00 -2.42 9.43
C LEU A 60 -4.88 -3.34 10.29
N ARG A 61 -5.81 -2.79 11.08
CA ARG A 61 -6.74 -3.59 11.89
C ARG A 61 -7.61 -4.49 11.01
N ALA A 62 -8.09 -3.97 9.88
CA ALA A 62 -8.85 -4.74 8.92
C ALA A 62 -8.02 -5.86 8.28
N ALA A 63 -6.80 -5.56 7.81
CA ALA A 63 -5.90 -6.56 7.24
C ALA A 63 -5.53 -7.66 8.26
N LYS A 64 -5.26 -7.29 9.52
CA LYS A 64 -5.02 -8.25 10.61
C LYS A 64 -6.23 -9.13 10.88
N ARG A 65 -7.44 -8.59 10.83
CA ARG A 65 -8.68 -9.35 11.04
C ARG A 65 -8.86 -10.40 9.93
N ASP A 66 -8.61 -10.02 8.68
CA ASP A 66 -8.72 -10.95 7.55
C ASP A 66 -7.66 -12.05 7.62
N HIS A 67 -6.42 -11.68 7.99
CA HIS A 67 -5.36 -12.64 8.28
C HIS A 67 -5.79 -13.62 9.39
N LYS A 68 -6.21 -13.10 10.55
CA LYS A 68 -6.60 -13.91 11.73
C LYS A 68 -7.75 -14.88 11.43
N ARG A 69 -8.64 -14.54 10.49
CA ARG A 69 -9.74 -15.42 10.05
C ARG A 69 -9.21 -16.67 9.34
N ASN A 70 -8.14 -16.55 8.55
CA ASN A 70 -7.55 -17.66 7.81
C ASN A 70 -6.44 -18.36 8.62
N TYR A 71 -5.71 -17.61 9.44
CA TYR A 71 -4.57 -18.05 10.23
C TYR A 71 -4.74 -17.68 11.71
N PRO A 72 -5.65 -18.33 12.45
CA PRO A 72 -6.02 -17.93 13.81
C PRO A 72 -4.90 -18.07 14.84
N SER A 73 -3.87 -18.87 14.58
CA SER A 73 -2.76 -19.09 15.53
C SER A 73 -1.44 -18.48 15.07
N SER A 74 -1.39 -17.85 13.88
CA SER A 74 -0.15 -17.31 13.32
C SER A 74 0.05 -15.83 13.64
N THR A 75 1.29 -15.36 13.53
CA THR A 75 1.66 -13.94 13.68
C THR A 75 2.18 -13.41 12.34
N PRO A 76 1.41 -12.53 11.66
CA PRO A 76 1.81 -12.01 10.37
C PRO A 76 2.94 -10.99 10.48
N TYR A 77 3.67 -10.80 9.40
CA TYR A 77 4.40 -9.56 9.17
C TYR A 77 3.43 -8.50 8.65
N CYS A 78 3.39 -7.28 9.21
CA CYS A 78 2.53 -6.23 8.69
C CYS A 78 3.27 -4.93 8.42
N ARG A 79 2.76 -4.16 7.44
CA ARG A 79 3.21 -2.81 7.09
C ARG A 79 2.01 -1.95 6.72
N HIS A 80 2.06 -0.66 7.03
CA HIS A 80 0.99 0.29 6.72
C HIS A 80 1.54 1.70 6.52
N THR A 81 0.72 2.58 5.93
CA THR A 81 1.07 3.98 5.59
C THR A 81 1.22 4.93 6.78
N GLY A 82 0.78 4.52 7.99
CA GLY A 82 0.71 5.38 9.18
C GLY A 82 -0.55 6.26 9.23
N THR A 83 -0.55 7.31 10.06
CA THR A 83 -1.73 8.20 10.24
C THR A 83 -1.74 9.45 9.38
N GLU A 84 -0.57 9.98 8.98
CA GLU A 84 -0.52 11.36 8.48
C GLU A 84 0.16 11.54 7.12
N LYS A 85 0.73 10.47 6.54
CA LYS A 85 1.67 10.61 5.43
C LYS A 85 1.00 10.96 4.09
N PHE A 86 -0.30 10.69 3.94
CA PHE A 86 -1.06 10.83 2.68
C PHE A 86 -2.46 11.43 2.90
N LYS A 87 -2.56 12.46 3.76
CA LYS A 87 -3.83 13.17 4.03
C LYS A 87 -4.46 13.79 2.77
N ASP A 88 -3.62 14.13 1.79
CA ASP A 88 -4.00 14.73 0.51
C ASP A 88 -4.03 13.71 -0.65
N GLY A 89 -4.08 12.43 -0.33
CA GLY A 89 -3.98 11.32 -1.28
C GLY A 89 -2.56 10.80 -1.45
N GLY A 90 -2.47 9.62 -2.05
CA GLY A 90 -1.20 8.97 -2.37
C GLY A 90 -1.39 7.76 -3.26
N TYR A 91 -0.36 6.91 -3.28
CA TYR A 91 -0.34 5.69 -4.08
C TYR A 91 0.30 4.57 -3.27
N TYR A 92 -0.19 3.35 -3.40
CA TYR A 92 0.52 2.16 -2.92
C TYR A 92 0.91 1.25 -4.07
N VAL A 93 1.97 0.48 -3.85
CA VAL A 93 2.37 -0.62 -4.73
C VAL A 93 2.79 -1.80 -3.86
N LEU A 94 2.21 -2.96 -4.11
CA LEU A 94 2.66 -4.24 -3.59
C LEU A 94 3.46 -4.94 -4.67
N ILE A 95 4.74 -5.18 -4.41
CA ILE A 95 5.60 -5.92 -5.33
C ILE A 95 5.88 -7.33 -4.83
N LYS A 96 5.97 -8.29 -5.74
CA LYS A 96 6.44 -9.65 -5.49
C LYS A 96 7.87 -9.81 -6.00
N SER A 97 8.75 -10.37 -5.19
CA SER A 97 10.13 -10.65 -5.56
C SER A 97 10.19 -11.70 -6.67
N GLY A 98 10.98 -11.45 -7.71
CA GLY A 98 11.31 -12.49 -8.70
C GLY A 98 12.34 -13.51 -8.19
N ARG A 99 12.81 -13.40 -6.95
CA ARG A 99 13.68 -14.42 -6.32
C ARG A 99 12.84 -15.56 -5.76
N GLU A 100 12.74 -16.63 -6.53
CA GLU A 100 11.91 -17.81 -6.19
C GLU A 100 12.61 -18.88 -5.34
N LYS A 101 13.94 -18.78 -5.21
CA LYS A 101 14.79 -19.75 -4.54
C LYS A 101 15.79 -19.05 -3.62
N ASP A 102 16.06 -19.66 -2.47
CA ASP A 102 17.15 -19.24 -1.60
C ASP A 102 18.52 -19.79 -2.09
N SER A 103 19.59 -19.48 -1.36
CA SER A 103 20.95 -19.93 -1.72
C SER A 103 21.14 -21.45 -1.63
N ALA A 104 20.22 -22.17 -0.99
CA ALA A 104 20.21 -23.64 -0.91
C ALA A 104 19.25 -24.28 -1.93
N GLY A 105 18.59 -23.50 -2.78
CA GLY A 105 17.62 -23.97 -3.77
C GLY A 105 16.25 -24.33 -3.18
N ALA A 106 15.97 -23.99 -1.91
CA ALA A 106 14.65 -24.14 -1.33
C ALA A 106 13.73 -22.99 -1.79
N HIS A 107 12.41 -23.23 -1.78
CA HIS A 107 11.44 -22.22 -2.21
C HIS A 107 11.55 -20.93 -1.40
N MET A 108 11.46 -19.81 -2.10
CA MET A 108 11.46 -18.48 -1.53
C MET A 108 10.43 -17.63 -2.28
N ASN A 109 9.77 -16.76 -1.54
CA ASN A 109 8.92 -15.71 -2.09
C ASN A 109 8.86 -14.60 -1.04
N LYS A 110 8.85 -13.36 -1.50
CA LYS A 110 8.65 -12.17 -0.67
C LYS A 110 7.77 -11.18 -1.39
N TRP A 111 6.79 -10.63 -0.70
CA TRP A 111 6.12 -9.41 -1.13
C TRP A 111 6.77 -8.16 -0.49
N ALA A 112 6.45 -6.96 -0.94
CA ALA A 112 6.81 -5.74 -0.22
C ALA A 112 5.82 -4.64 -0.56
N LEU A 113 5.23 -4.05 0.46
CA LEU A 113 4.35 -2.90 0.31
C LEU A 113 5.17 -1.62 0.35
N GLY A 114 5.04 -0.81 -0.69
CA GLY A 114 5.51 0.57 -0.71
C GLY A 114 4.37 1.56 -0.84
N PHE A 115 4.62 2.78 -0.39
CA PHE A 115 3.67 3.88 -0.50
C PHE A 115 4.38 5.22 -0.69
N GLY A 116 3.74 6.13 -1.40
CA GLY A 116 4.27 7.44 -1.75
C GLY A 116 3.17 8.42 -2.17
N ILE A 117 3.53 9.69 -2.35
CA ILE A 117 2.57 10.69 -2.87
C ILE A 117 2.18 10.43 -4.32
N ASP A 118 2.98 9.61 -5.02
CA ASP A 118 2.78 9.18 -6.39
C ASP A 118 3.27 7.73 -6.56
N ARG A 119 2.93 7.13 -7.71
CA ARG A 119 3.32 5.77 -8.07
C ARG A 119 4.83 5.54 -8.05
N THR A 120 5.63 6.52 -8.49
CA THR A 120 7.09 6.39 -8.56
C THR A 120 7.69 6.27 -7.16
N GLN A 121 7.24 7.11 -6.23
CA GLN A 121 7.67 7.05 -4.83
C GLN A 121 7.20 5.79 -4.14
N ALA A 122 5.98 5.32 -4.42
CA ALA A 122 5.48 4.05 -3.91
C ALA A 122 6.36 2.88 -4.38
N ILE A 123 6.78 2.84 -5.64
CA ILE A 123 7.71 1.83 -6.16
C ILE A 123 9.08 1.91 -5.48
N ILE A 124 9.63 3.12 -5.30
CA ILE A 124 10.92 3.30 -4.63
C ILE A 124 10.86 2.78 -3.18
N ASP A 125 9.79 3.11 -2.46
CA ASP A 125 9.56 2.63 -1.10
C ASP A 125 9.36 1.10 -1.06
N ALA A 126 8.63 0.53 -2.02
CA ALA A 126 8.40 -0.92 -2.13
C ALA A 126 9.72 -1.67 -2.35
N LYS A 127 10.59 -1.17 -3.23
CA LYS A 127 11.93 -1.73 -3.47
C LYS A 127 12.83 -1.63 -2.25
N LYS A 128 12.79 -0.50 -1.54
CA LYS A 128 13.53 -0.32 -0.29
C LYS A 128 13.06 -1.33 0.76
N GLU A 129 11.76 -1.53 0.85
CA GLU A 129 11.19 -2.52 1.75
C GLU A 129 11.54 -3.95 1.34
N MET A 130 11.54 -4.26 0.04
CA MET A 130 11.98 -5.56 -0.46
C MET A 130 13.40 -5.88 -0.02
N ARG A 131 14.35 -4.95 -0.18
CA ARG A 131 15.74 -5.12 0.31
C ARG A 131 15.83 -5.33 1.82
N ARG A 132 14.89 -4.77 2.59
CA ARG A 132 14.83 -4.97 4.05
C ARG A 132 14.29 -6.36 4.41
N ARG A 133 13.31 -6.86 3.65
CA ARG A 133 12.69 -8.17 3.85
C ARG A 133 13.51 -9.33 3.28
N ASP A 134 14.28 -9.04 2.23
CA ASP A 134 15.18 -9.95 1.55
C ASP A 134 16.50 -9.23 1.25
N SER A 135 17.48 -9.36 2.14
CA SER A 135 18.78 -8.71 2.00
C SER A 135 19.61 -9.23 0.83
N LEU A 136 19.26 -10.40 0.28
CA LEU A 136 19.91 -11.00 -0.87
C LEU A 136 19.20 -10.65 -2.18
N TRP A 137 18.05 -9.95 -2.11
CA TRP A 137 17.36 -9.48 -3.30
C TRP A 137 18.11 -8.31 -3.94
N VAL A 138 18.54 -8.55 -5.18
CA VAL A 138 19.14 -7.56 -6.08
C VAL A 138 18.20 -7.36 -7.27
N GLU A 139 17.67 -6.14 -7.42
CA GLU A 139 16.70 -5.80 -8.48
C GLU A 139 17.18 -6.16 -9.88
N ARG A 140 18.44 -5.86 -10.20
CA ARG A 140 19.03 -6.14 -11.53
C ARG A 140 19.06 -7.64 -11.87
N THR A 141 19.18 -8.49 -10.85
CA THR A 141 19.32 -9.95 -11.03
C THR A 141 17.98 -10.65 -10.95
N HIS A 142 17.15 -10.26 -9.99
CA HIS A 142 15.92 -11.00 -9.65
C HIS A 142 14.67 -10.33 -10.19
N GLY A 143 14.69 -9.02 -10.45
CA GLY A 143 13.49 -8.28 -10.81
C GLY A 143 12.39 -8.33 -9.74
N TYR A 144 11.20 -7.90 -10.12
CA TYR A 144 9.98 -7.98 -9.34
C TYR A 144 8.77 -7.83 -10.27
N GLU A 145 7.61 -8.27 -9.79
CA GLU A 145 6.31 -8.04 -10.42
C GLU A 145 5.49 -7.11 -9.52
N ILE A 146 4.64 -6.29 -10.12
CA ILE A 146 3.62 -5.53 -9.38
C ILE A 146 2.41 -6.44 -9.26
N ASP A 147 2.10 -6.82 -8.03
CA ASP A 147 1.03 -7.77 -7.72
C ASP A 147 -0.29 -7.04 -7.46
N ASP A 148 -0.22 -5.84 -6.89
CA ASP A 148 -1.35 -4.95 -6.64
C ASP A 148 -0.86 -3.50 -6.59
N GLU A 149 -1.66 -2.56 -7.07
CA GLU A 149 -1.42 -1.13 -6.95
C GLU A 149 -2.71 -0.32 -7.11
N ASP A 150 -2.83 0.75 -6.34
CA ASP A 150 -3.95 1.69 -6.47
C ASP A 150 -3.59 3.04 -5.85
N GLU A 151 -4.37 4.05 -6.23
CA GLU A 151 -4.40 5.31 -5.51
C GLU A 151 -5.09 5.12 -4.15
N ILE A 152 -4.55 5.80 -3.13
CA ILE A 152 -5.12 5.83 -1.77
C ILE A 152 -5.58 7.23 -1.43
#